data_AF-A0A7V4T7C9-F1
#
_entry.id   AF-A0A7V4T7C9-F1
#
_cell.length_a   1.000
_cell.length_b   1.000
_cell.length_c   1.000
_cell.angle_alpha   90.00
_cell.angle_beta   90.00
_cell.angle_gamma   90.00
#
_symmetry.space_group_name_H-M   'P 1'
#
loop_
_entity.id
_entity.type
_entity.pdbx_description
1 polymer ?
#
loop_
_entity_poly.entity_id
_entity_poly.type
_entity_poly.pdbx_seq_one_letter_code
_entity_poly.pdbx_strand_id
1 'polypeptide(L)'
;AALYNIHNTGAFFITGAKVSLDCTVVEQNFNIDKTTGLRSDKTITLNGIKSKKLYPENLRLIEYYDDEKDNDLTFLSNNFEASALEIARLYRNRWQIEVFFKWIKQNLTIKKLWGHSENAVNIHIWVAICTYLIVAYIKYRLKSPLSIYEIIQILGISTFDKTPVKELLTDFQDNQNFKEQRDLFDSNF
;
A
#
# COMPACT_ATOMS: atom_id res chain seq x y z
N ALA A 1 22.50 1.60 8.08
CA ALA A 1 23.12 0.80 7.01
C ALA A 1 22.11 0.44 5.94
N ALA A 2 20.97 -0.21 6.26
CA ALA A 2 19.98 -0.63 5.25
C ALA A 2 19.58 0.47 4.25
N LEU A 3 19.21 1.68 4.71
CA LEU A 3 18.86 2.80 3.83
C LEU A 3 20.02 3.27 2.95
N TYR A 4 21.25 3.25 3.48
CA TYR A 4 22.43 3.64 2.71
C TYR A 4 22.80 2.58 1.67
N ASN A 5 22.56 1.30 1.96
CA ASN A 5 22.72 0.24 0.97
C ASN A 5 21.73 0.43 -0.20
N ILE A 6 20.47 0.75 0.08
CA ILE A 6 19.46 1.06 -0.95
C ILE A 6 19.93 2.24 -1.80
N HIS A 7 20.38 3.32 -1.16
CA HIS A 7 20.95 4.49 -1.84
C HIS A 7 22.13 4.11 -2.76
N ASN A 8 23.09 3.32 -2.26
CA ASN A 8 24.28 2.91 -3.03
C ASN A 8 23.95 2.01 -4.23
N THR A 9 22.80 1.33 -4.21
CA THR A 9 22.29 0.56 -5.36
C THR A 9 21.56 1.42 -6.40
N GLY A 10 21.48 2.75 -6.21
CA GLY A 10 20.74 3.66 -7.08
C GLY A 10 19.23 3.57 -6.92
N ALA A 11 18.74 2.96 -5.84
CA ALA A 11 17.32 2.80 -5.57
C ALA A 11 16.79 3.90 -4.64
N PHE A 12 15.49 4.17 -4.75
CA PHE A 12 14.80 5.16 -3.92
C PHE A 12 14.01 4.52 -2.78
N PHE A 13 13.87 5.25 -1.68
CA PHE A 13 13.01 4.87 -0.57
C PHE A 13 12.18 6.05 -0.06
N ILE A 14 11.07 5.71 0.58
CA ILE A 14 10.24 6.64 1.35
C ILE A 14 9.92 5.96 2.67
N THR A 15 10.20 6.63 3.78
CA THR A 15 9.97 6.09 5.13
C THR A 15 9.33 7.13 6.02
N GLY A 16 8.54 6.69 7.01
CA GLY A 16 8.03 7.62 8.02
C GLY A 16 9.17 8.16 8.89
N ALA A 17 9.19 9.46 9.13
CA ALA A 17 10.11 10.06 10.08
C ALA A 17 9.69 9.69 11.51
N LYS A 18 10.66 9.44 12.38
CA LYS A 18 10.39 9.28 13.81
C LYS A 18 10.18 10.64 14.45
N VAL A 19 9.29 10.72 15.43
CA VAL A 19 9.08 11.94 16.22
C VAL A 19 10.37 12.41 16.91
N SER A 20 11.21 11.46 17.33
CA SER A 20 12.51 11.73 17.96
C SER A 20 13.65 11.93 16.95
N LEU A 21 13.37 12.28 15.70
CA LEU A 21 14.39 12.46 14.66
C LEU A 21 15.20 13.72 14.97
N ASP A 22 16.50 13.52 15.25
CA ASP A 22 17.44 14.62 15.44
C ASP A 22 18.18 14.92 14.12
N CYS A 23 17.86 16.07 13.54
CA CYS A 23 18.37 16.50 12.25
C CYS A 23 18.55 18.03 12.17
N THR A 24 19.42 18.45 11.26
CA THR A 24 19.63 19.86 10.92
C THR A 24 19.13 20.12 9.50
N VAL A 25 18.34 21.18 9.33
CA VAL A 25 17.89 21.64 8.01
C VAL A 25 19.05 22.34 7.31
N VAL A 26 19.41 21.83 6.14
CA VAL A 26 20.45 22.41 5.27
C VAL A 26 19.83 23.40 4.29
N GLU A 27 18.68 23.04 3.72
CA GLU A 27 17.97 23.85 2.74
C GLU A 27 16.46 23.65 2.90
N GLN A 28 15.68 24.67 2.58
CA GLN A 28 14.23 24.60 2.59
C GLN A 28 13.67 25.15 1.27
N ASN A 29 12.81 24.37 0.64
CA ASN A 29 12.04 24.80 -0.51
C ASN A 29 10.80 25.57 -0.03
N PHE A 30 10.73 26.85 -0.39
CA PHE A 30 9.60 27.73 -0.05
C PHE A 30 8.52 27.76 -1.14
N ASN A 31 8.80 27.23 -2.33
CA ASN A 31 7.86 27.18 -3.44
C ASN A 31 6.97 25.93 -3.34
N ILE A 32 6.15 25.89 -2.30
CA ILE A 32 5.20 24.81 -2.04
C ILE A 32 3.76 25.33 -2.11
N ASP A 33 2.89 24.55 -2.74
CA ASP A 33 1.46 24.82 -2.76
C ASP A 33 0.78 24.16 -1.56
N LYS A 34 0.44 24.96 -0.55
CA LYS A 34 -0.22 24.48 0.69
C LYS A 34 -1.64 23.99 0.46
N THR A 35 -2.27 24.34 -0.66
CA THR A 35 -3.63 23.85 -1.00
C THR A 35 -3.62 22.36 -1.32
N THR A 36 -2.47 21.80 -1.67
CA THR A 36 -2.29 20.36 -1.96
C THR A 36 -2.16 19.48 -0.71
N GLY A 37 -2.17 20.08 0.49
CA GLY A 37 -1.86 19.40 1.76
C GLY A 37 -0.37 19.45 2.13
N LEU A 38 0.52 19.83 1.21
CA LEU A 38 1.95 19.96 1.49
C LEU A 38 2.22 21.07 2.52
N ARG A 39 3.03 20.77 3.55
CA ARG A 39 3.36 21.68 4.64
C ARG A 39 4.82 22.13 4.61
N SER A 40 5.73 21.24 4.21
CA SER A 40 7.15 21.55 4.12
C SER A 40 7.88 20.61 3.19
N ASP A 41 8.95 21.11 2.58
CA ASP A 41 9.92 20.35 1.79
C ASP A 41 11.33 20.85 2.14
N LYS A 42 12.13 20.02 2.81
CA LYS A 42 13.41 20.38 3.42
C LYS A 42 14.49 19.36 3.04
N THR A 43 15.69 19.84 2.80
CA THR A 43 16.91 19.01 2.76
C THR A 43 17.52 19.02 4.16
N ILE A 44 17.79 17.84 4.72
CA ILE A 44 18.29 17.67 6.08
C ILE A 44 19.54 16.80 6.14
N THR A 45 20.30 16.95 7.23
CA THR A 45 21.37 16.03 7.64
C THR A 45 21.06 15.45 9.01
N LEU A 46 21.44 14.19 9.24
CA LEU A 46 21.25 13.53 10.54
C LEU A 46 22.33 13.99 11.52
N ASN A 47 21.93 14.38 12.73
CA ASN A 47 22.85 14.89 13.75
C ASN A 47 23.49 13.77 14.58
N GLY A 48 22.72 12.73 14.88
CA GLY A 48 23.18 11.63 15.73
C GLY A 48 24.40 10.92 15.15
N ILE A 49 25.46 10.75 15.96
CA ILE A 49 26.77 10.17 15.54
C ILE A 49 26.59 8.83 14.81
N LYS A 50 25.79 7.92 15.38
CA LYS A 50 25.51 6.61 14.77
C LYS A 50 24.71 6.75 13.48
N SER A 51 23.67 7.57 13.49
CA SER A 51 22.78 7.79 12.34
C SER A 51 23.55 8.37 11.15
N LYS A 52 24.37 9.39 11.39
CA LYS A 52 25.24 10.01 10.38
C LYS A 52 26.29 9.05 9.85
N LYS A 53 26.87 8.19 10.70
CA LYS A 53 27.78 7.12 10.23
C LYS A 53 27.05 6.09 9.36
N LEU A 54 25.78 5.79 9.67
CA LEU A 54 24.98 4.78 8.99
C LEU A 54 24.31 5.27 7.71
N TYR A 55 24.15 6.58 7.56
CA TYR A 55 23.65 7.29 6.38
C TYR A 55 24.28 8.70 6.38
N PRO A 56 25.43 8.88 5.70
CA PRO A 56 26.17 10.14 5.72
C PRO A 56 25.61 11.22 4.78
N GLU A 57 24.83 10.81 3.78
CA GLU A 57 24.27 11.69 2.75
C GLU A 57 23.10 12.54 3.26
N ASN A 58 22.75 13.57 2.49
CA ASN A 58 21.54 14.36 2.74
C ASN A 58 20.28 13.52 2.52
N LEU A 59 19.24 13.85 3.30
CA LEU A 59 17.90 13.30 3.16
C LEU A 59 16.91 14.42 2.89
N ARG A 60 15.84 14.09 2.20
CA ARG A 60 14.70 14.98 2.03
C ARG A 60 13.66 14.68 3.10
N LEU A 61 13.29 15.70 3.88
CA LEU A 61 12.23 15.66 4.87
C LEU A 61 11.03 16.42 4.34
N ILE A 62 9.90 15.75 4.26
CA ILE A 62 8.67 16.34 3.76
C ILE A 62 7.58 16.19 4.83
N GLU A 63 6.83 17.25 5.02
CA GLU A 63 5.67 17.31 5.92
C GLU A 63 4.43 17.53 5.06
N TYR A 64 3.41 16.72 5.27
CA TYR A 64 2.16 16.73 4.51
C TYR A 64 0.99 16.45 5.45
N TYR A 65 -0.09 17.20 5.29
CA TYR A 65 -1.34 17.01 6.00
C TYR A 65 -2.31 16.24 5.12
N ASP A 66 -2.81 15.11 5.63
CA ASP A 66 -3.82 14.31 4.96
C ASP A 66 -5.21 14.72 5.45
N ASP A 67 -5.92 15.49 4.63
CA ASP A 67 -7.28 15.98 4.93
C ASP A 67 -8.28 14.84 5.16
N GLU A 68 -8.10 13.67 4.53
CA GLU A 68 -9.05 12.56 4.66
C GLU A 68 -8.93 11.84 6.01
N LYS A 69 -7.71 11.81 6.56
CA LYS A 69 -7.41 11.14 7.83
C LYS A 69 -7.22 12.11 8.99
N ASP A 70 -7.27 13.41 8.70
CA ASP A 70 -7.03 14.49 9.65
C ASP A 70 -5.72 14.25 10.44
N ASN A 71 -4.62 14.05 9.71
CA ASN A 71 -3.32 13.82 10.34
C ASN A 71 -2.13 14.42 9.58
N ASP A 72 -1.12 14.84 10.35
CA ASP A 72 0.17 15.25 9.82
C ASP A 72 1.08 14.04 9.63
N LEU A 73 1.63 13.92 8.43
CA LEU A 73 2.58 12.90 8.02
C LEU A 73 3.93 13.55 7.77
N THR A 74 4.96 13.00 8.38
CA THR A 74 6.35 13.39 8.14
C THR A 74 7.11 12.20 7.58
N PHE A 75 7.81 12.40 6.47
CA PHE A 75 8.52 11.34 5.77
C PHE A 75 9.91 11.77 5.33
N LEU A 76 10.77 10.75 5.22
CA LEU A 76 12.14 10.84 4.75
C LEU A 76 12.28 10.11 3.41
N SER A 77 12.98 10.73 2.48
CA SER A 77 13.33 10.12 1.20
C SER A 77 14.76 10.49 0.77
N ASN A 78 15.38 9.64 -0.03
CA ASN A 78 16.59 9.97 -0.80
C ASN A 78 16.27 10.46 -2.23
N ASN A 79 14.99 10.53 -2.60
CA ASN A 79 14.58 10.98 -3.93
C ASN A 79 14.41 12.51 -3.95
N PHE A 80 15.34 13.18 -4.61
CA PHE A 80 15.30 14.62 -4.87
C PHE A 80 14.78 14.97 -6.27
N GLU A 81 14.56 13.96 -7.13
CA GLU A 81 14.09 14.12 -8.51
C GLU A 81 12.56 14.24 -8.57
N ALA A 82 11.85 13.40 -7.82
CA ALA A 82 10.39 13.47 -7.71
C ALA A 82 9.95 14.72 -6.95
N SER A 83 8.76 15.25 -7.22
CA SER A 83 8.20 16.33 -6.41
C SER A 83 7.84 15.87 -5.00
N ALA A 84 7.82 16.80 -4.04
CA ALA A 84 7.43 16.49 -2.66
C ALA A 84 6.00 15.94 -2.57
N LEU A 85 5.10 16.43 -3.44
CA LEU A 85 3.73 15.96 -3.54
C LEU A 85 3.64 14.52 -4.07
N GLU A 86 4.44 14.16 -5.07
CA GLU A 86 4.50 12.77 -5.55
C GLU A 86 5.01 11.83 -4.46
N ILE A 87 6.03 12.22 -3.71
CA ILE A 87 6.55 11.44 -2.58
C ILE A 87 5.45 11.25 -1.51
N ALA A 88 4.69 12.32 -1.19
CA ALA A 88 3.57 12.24 -0.25
C ALA A 88 2.50 11.24 -0.72
N ARG A 89 2.11 11.32 -1.99
CA ARG A 89 1.12 10.41 -2.61
C ARG A 89 1.61 8.96 -2.64
N LEU A 90 2.88 8.74 -2.97
CA LEU A 90 3.51 7.41 -2.92
C LEU A 90 3.51 6.85 -1.50
N TYR A 91 3.77 7.67 -0.48
CA TYR A 91 3.70 7.23 0.91
C TYR A 91 2.27 6.87 1.34
N ARG A 92 1.26 7.62 0.87
CA ARG A 92 -0.16 7.32 1.14
C ARG A 92 -0.56 5.92 0.65
N ASN A 93 -0.01 5.46 -0.47
CA ASN A 93 -0.25 4.11 -1.00
C ASN A 93 0.28 2.99 -0.08
N ARG A 94 1.13 3.29 0.91
CA ARG A 94 1.56 2.32 1.94
C ARG A 94 0.36 1.73 2.70
N TRP A 95 -0.72 2.49 2.90
CA TRP A 95 -1.91 1.98 3.57
C TRP A 95 -2.64 0.91 2.78
N GLN A 96 -2.55 0.92 1.43
CA GLN A 96 -3.14 -0.13 0.62
C GLN A 96 -2.53 -1.51 0.95
N ILE A 97 -1.24 -1.54 1.32
CA ILE A 97 -0.56 -2.76 1.77
C ILE A 97 -1.12 -3.25 3.11
N GLU A 98 -1.39 -2.35 4.05
CA GLU A 98 -2.01 -2.71 5.34
C GLU A 98 -3.42 -3.26 5.15
N VAL A 99 -4.19 -2.62 4.26
CA VAL A 99 -5.54 -3.06 3.88
C VAL A 99 -5.49 -4.44 3.21
N PHE A 100 -4.53 -4.68 2.32
CA PHE A 100 -4.26 -5.98 1.71
C PHE A 100 -3.94 -7.06 2.77
N PHE A 101 -3.04 -6.79 3.72
CA PHE A 101 -2.73 -7.75 4.78
C PHE A 101 -3.89 -7.95 5.76
N LYS A 102 -4.70 -6.91 6.01
CA LYS A 102 -5.93 -7.03 6.77
C LYS A 102 -6.91 -7.97 6.05
N TRP A 103 -7.09 -7.78 4.74
CA TRP A 103 -7.91 -8.64 3.91
C TRP A 103 -7.43 -10.10 3.96
N ILE A 104 -6.12 -10.33 3.79
CA ILE A 104 -5.50 -11.66 3.90
C ILE A 104 -5.86 -12.30 5.23
N LYS A 105 -5.64 -11.60 6.35
CA LYS A 105 -5.92 -12.17 7.68
C LYS A 105 -7.41 -12.45 7.89
N GLN A 106 -8.30 -11.63 7.33
CA GLN A 106 -9.75 -11.78 7.49
C GLN A 106 -10.34 -12.88 6.59
N ASN A 107 -9.87 -13.00 5.35
CA ASN A 107 -10.45 -13.89 4.35
C ASN A 107 -9.71 -15.24 4.24
N LEU A 108 -8.46 -15.30 4.73
CA LEU A 108 -7.68 -16.52 4.83
C LEU A 108 -7.77 -17.15 6.21
N THR A 109 -8.94 -17.06 6.86
CA THR A 109 -9.21 -17.95 7.98
C THR A 109 -9.23 -19.38 7.44
N ILE A 110 -8.11 -20.08 7.58
CA ILE A 110 -7.99 -21.49 7.23
C ILE A 110 -8.94 -22.24 8.17
N LYS A 111 -10.17 -22.50 7.70
CA LYS A 111 -11.20 -23.20 8.48
C LYS A 111 -10.74 -24.61 8.89
N LYS A 112 -9.86 -25.22 8.10
CA LYS A 112 -9.26 -26.52 8.36
C LYS A 112 -7.90 -26.60 7.69
N LEU A 113 -6.84 -26.81 8.47
CA LEU A 113 -5.52 -27.12 7.92
C LEU A 113 -5.56 -28.55 7.38
N TRP A 114 -5.22 -28.73 6.09
CA TRP A 114 -5.14 -30.05 5.46
C TRP A 114 -3.78 -30.73 5.69
N GLY A 115 -2.85 -30.00 6.30
CA GLY A 115 -1.56 -30.48 6.77
C GLY A 115 -1.04 -29.56 7.86
N HIS A 116 -0.36 -30.12 8.85
CA HIS A 116 0.14 -29.40 10.04
C HIS A 116 1.65 -29.16 10.03
N SER A 117 2.36 -29.60 8.99
CA SER A 117 3.78 -29.28 8.84
C SER A 117 3.97 -27.82 8.44
N GLU A 118 5.10 -27.23 8.80
CA GLU A 118 5.47 -25.86 8.43
C GLU A 118 5.35 -25.64 6.91
N ASN A 119 5.82 -26.59 6.11
CA ASN A 119 5.72 -26.54 4.65
C ASN A 119 4.26 -26.54 4.16
N ALA A 120 3.38 -27.35 4.75
CA ALA A 120 1.97 -27.38 4.38
C ALA A 120 1.29 -26.04 4.70
N VAL A 121 1.59 -25.46 5.85
CA VAL A 121 1.09 -24.13 6.25
C VAL A 121 1.60 -23.05 5.30
N ASN A 122 2.90 -23.05 4.98
CA ASN A 122 3.50 -22.10 4.03
C ASN A 122 2.85 -22.20 2.65
N ILE A 123 2.63 -23.42 2.14
CA ILE A 123 1.95 -23.64 0.85
C ILE A 123 0.53 -23.08 0.88
N HIS A 124 -0.24 -23.33 1.95
CA HIS A 124 -1.59 -22.78 2.06
C HIS A 124 -1.61 -21.25 2.03
N ILE A 125 -0.67 -20.58 2.71
CA ILE A 125 -0.55 -19.12 2.69
C ILE A 125 -0.17 -18.62 1.29
N TRP A 126 0.79 -19.26 0.62
CA TRP A 126 1.19 -18.86 -0.73
C TRP A 126 0.07 -19.03 -1.76
N VAL A 127 -0.63 -20.17 -1.75
CA VAL A 127 -1.78 -20.44 -2.64
C VAL A 127 -2.88 -19.41 -2.44
N ALA A 128 -3.15 -19.07 -1.19
CA ALA A 128 -4.12 -18.05 -0.82
C ALA A 128 -3.76 -16.65 -1.35
N ILE A 129 -2.49 -16.23 -1.19
CA ILE A 129 -2.00 -14.95 -1.72
C ILE A 129 -2.10 -14.94 -3.25
N CYS A 130 -1.65 -16.01 -3.92
CA CYS A 130 -1.75 -16.13 -5.38
C CYS A 130 -3.20 -16.05 -5.87
N THR A 131 -4.13 -16.73 -5.20
CA THR A 131 -5.56 -16.72 -5.53
C THR A 131 -6.13 -15.32 -5.43
N TYR A 132 -5.83 -14.58 -4.36
CA TYR A 132 -6.25 -13.19 -4.23
C TYR A 132 -5.71 -12.32 -5.36
N LEU A 133 -4.43 -12.42 -5.69
CA LEU A 133 -3.82 -11.60 -6.74
C LEU A 133 -4.46 -11.88 -8.11
N ILE A 134 -4.79 -13.14 -8.40
CA ILE A 134 -5.50 -13.51 -9.62
C ILE A 134 -6.90 -12.90 -9.64
N VAL A 135 -7.65 -12.99 -8.54
CA VAL A 135 -9.01 -12.40 -8.47
C VAL A 135 -8.97 -10.88 -8.57
N ALA A 136 -8.04 -10.23 -7.88
CA ALA A 136 -7.85 -8.78 -7.95
C ALA A 136 -7.50 -8.33 -9.38
N TYR A 137 -6.66 -9.11 -10.08
CA TYR A 137 -6.34 -8.88 -11.48
C TYR A 137 -7.56 -9.06 -12.40
N ILE A 138 -8.38 -10.09 -12.18
CA ILE A 138 -9.64 -10.30 -12.92
C ILE A 138 -10.59 -9.12 -12.71
N LYS A 139 -10.80 -8.70 -11.46
CA LYS A 139 -11.62 -7.51 -11.12
C LYS A 139 -11.14 -6.29 -11.91
N TYR A 140 -9.85 -6.00 -11.85
CA TYR A 140 -9.23 -4.86 -12.54
C TYR A 140 -9.41 -4.95 -14.05
N ARG A 141 -9.16 -6.12 -14.66
CA ARG A 141 -9.27 -6.33 -16.11
C ARG A 141 -10.70 -6.20 -16.63
N LEU A 142 -11.67 -6.67 -15.85
CA LEU A 142 -13.08 -6.63 -16.24
C LEU A 142 -13.78 -5.34 -15.81
N LYS A 143 -13.11 -4.48 -15.03
CA LYS A 143 -13.70 -3.30 -14.37
C LYS A 143 -14.99 -3.66 -13.64
N SER A 144 -15.01 -4.84 -13.01
CA SER A 144 -16.20 -5.35 -12.34
C SER A 144 -16.49 -4.49 -11.10
N PRO A 145 -17.74 -4.06 -10.89
CA PRO A 145 -18.12 -3.32 -9.68
C PRO A 145 -18.09 -4.21 -8.43
N LEU A 146 -18.14 -5.54 -8.59
CA LEU A 146 -18.17 -6.51 -7.50
C LEU A 146 -16.94 -6.41 -6.62
N SER A 147 -17.11 -6.56 -5.31
CA SER A 147 -16.02 -6.73 -4.36
C SER A 147 -15.22 -8.00 -4.65
N ILE A 148 -13.96 -8.04 -4.20
CA ILE A 148 -13.10 -9.22 -4.36
C ILE A 148 -13.74 -10.47 -3.72
N TYR A 149 -14.45 -10.28 -2.61
CA TYR A 149 -15.14 -11.38 -1.92
C TYR A 149 -16.29 -11.95 -2.75
N GLU A 150 -17.14 -11.09 -3.33
CA GLU A 150 -18.25 -11.52 -4.19
C GLU A 150 -17.73 -12.30 -5.41
N ILE A 151 -16.65 -11.81 -6.03
CA ILE A 151 -16.01 -12.51 -7.14
C ILE A 151 -15.51 -13.90 -6.70
N ILE A 152 -14.88 -14.01 -5.53
CA ILE A 152 -14.46 -15.31 -4.98
C ILE A 152 -15.67 -16.24 -4.74
N GLN A 153 -16.78 -15.73 -4.20
CA GLN A 153 -17.99 -16.53 -3.97
C GLN A 153 -18.59 -17.02 -5.29
N ILE A 154 -18.77 -16.12 -6.27
CA ILE A 154 -19.31 -16.46 -7.59
C ILE A 154 -18.44 -17.51 -8.26
N LEU A 155 -17.11 -17.32 -8.29
CA LEU A 155 -16.18 -18.29 -8.86
C LEU A 155 -16.18 -19.62 -8.11
N GLY A 156 -16.33 -19.60 -6.78
CA GLY A 156 -16.42 -20.80 -5.95
C GLY A 156 -17.67 -21.64 -6.22
N ILE A 157 -18.82 -20.98 -6.39
CA ILE A 157 -20.11 -21.63 -6.71
C ILE A 157 -20.13 -22.09 -8.18
N SER A 158 -19.49 -21.33 -9.07
CA SER A 158 -19.47 -21.57 -10.52
C SER A 158 -18.28 -22.42 -10.97
N THR A 159 -17.65 -23.19 -10.06
CA THR A 159 -16.44 -23.98 -10.33
C THR A 159 -16.60 -24.99 -11.48
N PHE A 160 -17.81 -25.45 -11.74
CA PHE A 160 -18.15 -26.37 -12.83
C PHE A 160 -19.02 -25.73 -13.92
N ASP A 161 -19.26 -24.42 -13.83
CA ASP A 161 -20.01 -23.68 -14.82
C ASP A 161 -19.14 -23.44 -16.07
N LYS A 162 -19.78 -23.46 -17.24
CA LYS A 162 -19.14 -23.17 -18.54
C LYS A 162 -19.32 -21.71 -18.96
N THR A 163 -20.11 -20.94 -18.22
CA THR A 163 -20.33 -19.52 -18.46
C THR A 163 -19.00 -18.77 -18.39
N PRO A 164 -18.66 -17.95 -19.41
CA PRO A 164 -17.44 -17.16 -19.39
C PRO A 164 -17.34 -16.28 -18.14
N VAL A 165 -16.16 -16.23 -17.53
CA VAL A 165 -15.88 -15.41 -16.33
C VAL A 165 -16.27 -13.94 -16.52
N LYS A 166 -16.18 -13.42 -17.75
CA LYS A 166 -16.62 -12.06 -18.06
C LYS A 166 -18.11 -11.89 -17.77
N GLU A 167 -18.96 -12.75 -18.34
CA GLU A 167 -20.41 -12.70 -18.17
C GLU A 167 -20.81 -12.90 -16.71
N LEU A 168 -20.21 -13.87 -16.02
CA LEU A 168 -20.45 -14.14 -14.60
C LEU A 168 -20.17 -12.93 -13.68
N LEU A 169 -19.26 -12.03 -14.08
CA LEU A 169 -18.79 -10.93 -13.25
C LEU A 169 -19.22 -9.54 -13.77
N THR A 170 -19.95 -9.48 -14.89
CA THR A 170 -20.51 -8.24 -15.46
C THR A 170 -22.03 -8.23 -15.52
N ASP A 171 -22.66 -9.38 -15.67
CA ASP A 171 -24.11 -9.48 -15.88
C ASP A 171 -24.79 -9.73 -14.54
N PHE A 172 -25.50 -8.73 -14.03
CA PHE A 172 -26.19 -8.86 -12.75
C PHE A 172 -27.51 -9.63 -12.90
N GLN A 173 -27.64 -10.72 -12.13
CA GLN A 173 -28.92 -11.09 -11.53
C GLN A 173 -28.91 -10.62 -10.08
N ASP A 174 -29.84 -9.74 -9.72
CA ASP A 174 -30.12 -9.28 -8.37
C ASP A 174 -30.29 -10.46 -7.41
N ASN A 175 -29.25 -10.81 -6.65
CA ASN A 175 -29.36 -11.78 -5.57
C ASN A 175 -28.72 -11.22 -4.29
N GLN A 176 -29.53 -10.39 -3.63
CA GLN A 176 -29.73 -10.23 -2.19
C GLN A 176 -28.51 -10.24 -1.22
N ASN A 177 -28.41 -9.10 -0.52
CA ASN A 177 -28.05 -8.97 0.90
C ASN A 177 -26.63 -9.36 1.37
N PHE A 178 -25.62 -8.61 0.93
CA PHE A 178 -24.43 -8.35 1.75
C PHE A 178 -24.25 -6.84 1.93
N LYS A 179 -25.14 -6.24 2.73
CA LYS A 179 -24.95 -4.86 3.21
C LYS A 179 -23.78 -4.86 4.21
N GLU A 180 -22.90 -3.87 4.01
CA GLU A 180 -21.75 -3.48 4.82
C GLU A 180 -20.40 -4.14 4.50
N GLN A 181 -19.69 -3.60 3.51
CA GLN A 181 -18.25 -3.41 3.61
C GLN A 181 -17.74 -2.31 2.67
N ARG A 182 -16.83 -1.48 3.19
CA ARG A 182 -16.26 -0.31 2.52
C ARG A 182 -15.53 -0.73 1.25
N ASP A 183 -15.88 -0.09 0.13
CA ASP A 183 -15.21 -0.25 -1.15
C ASP A 183 -13.70 -0.03 -0.99
N LEU A 184 -12.96 -1.12 -1.13
CA LEU A 184 -11.50 -1.13 -0.97
C LEU A 184 -10.76 -0.42 -2.12
N PHE A 185 -11.46 -0.10 -3.21
CA PHE A 185 -10.88 0.40 -4.46
C PHE A 185 -11.78 1.41 -5.21
N ASP A 186 -12.70 2.10 -4.52
CA ASP A 186 -13.35 3.27 -5.11
C ASP A 186 -12.35 4.43 -5.16
N SER A 187 -11.47 4.37 -6.14
CA SER A 187 -10.71 5.51 -6.62
C SER A 187 -11.39 6.03 -7.88
N ASN A 188 -12.53 6.70 -7.71
CA ASN A 188 -12.88 7.79 -8.61
C ASN A 188 -11.96 8.97 -8.25
N PHE A 189 -10.80 9.00 -8.91
CA PHE A 189 -9.96 10.19 -9.07
C PHE A 189 -9.80 10.44 -10.56
#